data_AF-A0A2N7R151-F1
#
_entry.id   AF-A0A2N7R151-F1
#
_cell.length_a   1.000
_cell.length_b   1.000
_cell.length_c   1.000
_cell.angle_alpha   90.00
_cell.angle_beta   90.00
_cell.angle_gamma   90.00
#
_symmetry.space_group_name_H-M   'P 1'
#
loop_
_entity.id
_entity.type
_entity.pdbx_description
1 polymer ?
#
loop_
_entity_poly.entity_id
_entity_poly.type
_entity_poly.pdbx_seq_one_letter_code
_entity_poly.pdbx_strand_id
1 'polypeptide(L)'
;MTVNFNPGIYVLQGGFTADGAVNLNGSGVAFYTQGPVTITGSGVLKLSAPEVGSMAGILFYGDRAKVTGSNAITGGVSGELAGTLYFPSSALNLVGSGALKGQPYLMLIADTMSFTGGMLTQFNKPVYNAAYQGSRVAIAE
;
A
#
# COMPACT_ATOMS: atom_id res chain seq x y z
N MET A 1 16.29 11.92 -0.66
CA MET A 1 16.95 10.66 -1.10
C MET A 1 16.01 9.93 -2.03
N THR A 2 16.51 9.15 -3.00
CA THR A 2 15.66 8.36 -3.90
C THR A 2 16.11 6.91 -3.94
N VAL A 3 15.17 5.98 -3.83
CA VAL A 3 15.38 4.53 -3.98
C VAL A 3 14.49 4.06 -5.14
N ASN A 4 15.09 3.33 -6.07
CA ASN A 4 14.39 2.76 -7.21
C ASN A 4 14.43 1.23 -7.09
N PHE A 5 13.27 0.61 -7.10
CA PHE A 5 13.09 -0.83 -7.09
C PHE A 5 12.90 -1.32 -8.52
N ASN A 6 13.69 -2.31 -8.92
CA ASN A 6 13.44 -3.04 -10.16
C ASN A 6 12.20 -3.92 -9.99
N PRO A 7 11.48 -4.23 -11.08
CA PRO A 7 10.35 -5.16 -11.01
C PRO A 7 10.75 -6.47 -10.34
N GLY A 8 9.93 -6.95 -9.41
CA GLY A 8 10.24 -8.15 -8.64
C GLY A 8 9.55 -8.25 -7.29
N ILE A 9 9.73 -9.39 -6.65
CA ILE A 9 9.23 -9.67 -5.30
C ILE A 9 10.37 -9.50 -4.30
N TYR A 10 10.17 -8.62 -3.33
CA TYR A 10 11.08 -8.36 -2.23
C TYR A 10 10.58 -9.07 -0.97
N VAL A 11 11.33 -10.07 -0.51
CA VAL A 11 10.98 -10.83 0.71
C VAL A 11 11.79 -10.28 1.88
N LEU A 12 11.09 -9.60 2.79
CA LEU A 12 11.67 -8.95 3.96
C LEU A 12 11.35 -9.79 5.20
N GLN A 13 12.39 -10.37 5.80
CA GLN A 13 12.28 -11.10 7.08
C GLN A 13 11.97 -10.18 8.27
N GLY A 14 12.00 -8.86 8.06
CA GLY A 14 11.55 -7.84 8.99
C GLY A 14 10.45 -6.95 8.38
N GLY A 15 10.36 -5.72 8.86
CA GLY A 15 9.46 -4.70 8.32
C GLY A 15 10.01 -3.95 7.11
N PHE A 16 9.22 -2.99 6.64
CA PHE A 16 9.63 -2.00 5.64
C PHE A 16 9.60 -0.62 6.29
N THR A 17 10.74 0.06 6.38
CA THR A 17 10.81 1.39 7.00
C THR A 17 11.39 2.41 6.04
N ALA A 18 10.70 3.53 5.86
CA ALA A 18 11.22 4.72 5.21
C ALA A 18 10.89 5.95 6.07
N ASP A 19 11.90 6.74 6.42
CA ASP A 19 11.74 7.92 7.27
C ASP A 19 12.39 9.17 6.66
N GLY A 20 11.71 10.30 6.79
CA GLY A 20 12.13 11.59 6.24
C GLY A 20 11.68 11.84 4.79
N ALA A 21 12.49 12.59 4.04
CA ALA A 21 12.21 12.97 2.65
C ALA A 21 12.78 11.94 1.66
N VAL A 22 12.19 10.73 1.66
CA VAL A 22 12.61 9.59 0.83
C VAL A 22 11.62 9.34 -0.29
N ASN A 23 12.10 9.38 -1.53
CA ASN A 23 11.33 9.02 -2.71
C ASN A 23 11.51 7.55 -3.03
N LEU A 24 10.41 6.80 -3.16
CA LEU A 24 10.40 5.39 -3.49
C LEU A 24 9.72 5.19 -4.84
N ASN A 25 10.44 4.67 -5.84
CA ASN A 25 9.88 4.39 -7.16
C ASN A 25 10.01 2.90 -7.49
N GLY A 26 9.00 2.32 -8.14
CA GLY A 26 9.03 0.94 -8.58
C GLY A 26 7.76 0.57 -9.34
N SER A 27 7.93 -0.16 -10.45
CA SER A 27 6.81 -0.68 -11.21
C SER A 27 6.91 -2.19 -11.29
N GLY A 28 5.78 -2.89 -11.11
CA GLY A 28 5.77 -4.35 -11.02
C GLY A 28 6.51 -4.87 -9.80
N VAL A 29 6.36 -4.20 -8.66
CA VAL A 29 7.06 -4.52 -7.41
C VAL A 29 6.09 -5.00 -6.34
N ALA A 30 6.49 -6.02 -5.59
CA ALA A 30 5.72 -6.51 -4.45
C ALA A 30 6.63 -6.71 -3.24
N PHE A 31 6.15 -6.36 -2.06
CA PHE A 31 6.87 -6.48 -0.80
C PHE A 31 6.16 -7.47 0.11
N TYR A 32 6.78 -8.61 0.40
CA TYR A 32 6.36 -9.51 1.45
C TYR A 32 7.10 -9.15 2.73
N THR A 33 6.39 -8.81 3.81
CA THR A 33 7.01 -8.39 5.07
C THR A 33 6.61 -9.31 6.22
N GLN A 34 7.56 -9.58 7.10
CA GLN A 34 7.32 -10.29 8.37
C GLN A 34 7.27 -9.35 9.58
N GLY A 35 7.52 -8.06 9.35
CA GLY A 35 7.28 -6.97 10.30
C GLY A 35 6.45 -5.84 9.68
N PRO A 36 6.13 -4.79 10.47
CA PRO A 36 5.30 -3.68 10.04
C PRO A 36 5.87 -2.90 8.85
N VAL A 37 4.97 -2.30 8.07
CA VAL A 37 5.30 -1.31 7.05
C VAL A 37 5.09 0.08 7.64
N THR A 38 6.16 0.86 7.77
CA THR A 38 6.15 2.22 8.33
C THR A 38 6.83 3.19 7.37
N ILE A 39 6.06 4.15 6.87
CA ILE A 39 6.55 5.23 6.00
C ILE A 39 6.18 6.55 6.67
N THR A 40 7.18 7.33 7.08
CA THR A 40 6.98 8.60 7.79
C THR A 40 7.77 9.70 7.11
N GLY A 41 7.21 10.91 7.04
CA GLY A 41 7.93 12.09 6.55
C GLY A 41 7.20 12.79 5.40
N SER A 42 7.95 13.20 4.37
CA SER A 42 7.45 14.07 3.28
C SER A 42 7.93 13.65 1.89
N GLY A 43 8.32 12.38 1.75
CA GLY A 43 8.77 11.81 0.50
C GLY A 43 7.66 11.57 -0.53
N VAL A 44 8.05 11.07 -1.71
CA VAL A 44 7.13 10.70 -2.79
C VAL A 44 7.11 9.18 -2.97
N LEU A 45 5.94 8.56 -2.93
CA LEU A 45 5.73 7.15 -3.27
C LEU A 45 5.21 7.03 -4.70
N LYS A 46 5.88 6.25 -5.54
CA LYS A 46 5.43 5.87 -6.88
C LYS A 46 5.64 4.38 -7.07
N LEU A 47 4.72 3.59 -6.54
CA LEU A 47 4.85 2.14 -6.48
C LEU A 47 3.64 1.46 -7.12
N SER A 48 3.87 0.54 -8.05
CA SER A 48 2.80 -0.29 -8.62
C SER A 48 3.09 -1.79 -8.48
N ALA A 49 2.07 -2.53 -8.06
CA ALA A 49 2.10 -3.98 -7.95
C ALA A 49 2.33 -4.67 -9.31
N PRO A 50 2.85 -5.91 -9.34
CA PRO A 50 2.90 -6.73 -10.55
C PRO A 50 1.51 -6.98 -11.12
N GLU A 51 1.38 -7.05 -12.44
CA GLU A 51 0.11 -7.40 -13.10
C GLU A 51 -0.11 -8.91 -13.20
N VAL A 52 0.97 -9.70 -13.11
CA VAL A 52 0.98 -11.15 -13.25
C VAL A 52 1.88 -11.81 -12.20
N GLY A 53 1.74 -13.12 -12.04
CA GLY A 53 2.53 -13.91 -11.10
C GLY A 53 1.85 -14.10 -9.74
N SER A 54 2.56 -14.71 -8.80
CA SER A 54 2.02 -15.12 -7.49
C SER A 54 1.59 -13.95 -6.59
N MET A 55 2.15 -12.76 -6.83
CA MET A 55 1.79 -11.53 -6.12
C MET A 55 1.11 -10.51 -7.04
N ALA A 56 0.47 -10.97 -8.12
CA ALA A 56 -0.30 -10.10 -9.01
C ALA A 56 -1.32 -9.26 -8.21
N GLY A 57 -1.26 -7.94 -8.39
CA GLY A 57 -2.10 -6.96 -7.74
C GLY A 57 -1.83 -6.71 -6.25
N ILE A 58 -0.79 -7.32 -5.67
CA ILE A 58 -0.40 -7.11 -4.27
C ILE A 58 0.87 -6.26 -4.22
N LEU A 59 0.78 -5.08 -3.60
CA LEU A 59 1.91 -4.17 -3.45
C LEU A 59 2.65 -4.44 -2.14
N PHE A 60 1.91 -4.52 -1.02
CA PHE A 60 2.44 -4.95 0.27
C PHE A 60 1.64 -6.11 0.81
N TYR A 61 2.33 -7.17 1.22
CA TYR A 61 1.77 -8.33 1.88
C TYR A 61 2.43 -8.47 3.26
N GLY A 62 1.68 -8.17 4.31
CA GLY A 62 2.08 -8.52 5.67
C GLY A 62 1.79 -9.99 5.96
N ASP A 63 2.80 -10.74 6.36
CA ASP A 63 2.65 -12.10 6.89
C ASP A 63 1.60 -12.11 8.01
N ARG A 64 0.52 -12.87 7.81
CA ARG A 64 -0.65 -12.90 8.69
C ARG A 64 -0.32 -13.36 10.12
N ALA A 65 0.72 -14.18 10.28
CA ALA A 65 1.11 -14.71 11.58
C ALA A 65 2.16 -13.84 12.29
N LYS A 66 2.84 -12.96 11.55
CA LYS A 66 4.00 -12.20 12.07
C LYS A 66 3.77 -10.69 12.14
N VAL A 67 3.01 -10.13 11.22
CA VAL A 67 2.72 -8.68 11.18
C VAL A 67 1.49 -8.38 12.05
N THR A 68 1.76 -8.03 13.31
CA THR A 68 0.77 -7.59 14.29
C THR A 68 0.99 -6.12 14.67
N GLY A 69 0.04 -5.51 15.39
CA GLY A 69 0.13 -4.09 15.76
C GLY A 69 -0.34 -3.17 14.64
N SER A 70 0.52 -2.26 14.18
CA SER A 70 0.14 -1.22 13.21
C SER A 70 1.15 -1.06 12.09
N ASN A 71 0.63 -0.97 10.86
CA ASN A 71 1.29 -0.43 9.69
C ASN A 71 0.88 1.04 9.54
N ALA A 72 1.76 1.88 9.00
CA ALA A 72 1.50 3.30 8.93
C ALA A 72 2.14 3.98 7.71
N ILE A 73 1.40 4.90 7.10
CA ILE A 73 1.94 5.94 6.22
C ILE A 73 1.54 7.27 6.83
N THR A 74 2.52 8.06 7.28
CA THR A 74 2.28 9.28 8.05
C THR A 74 3.06 10.50 7.55
N GLY A 75 2.51 11.69 7.79
CA GLY A 75 3.12 12.98 7.45
C GLY A 75 2.62 13.58 6.13
N GLY A 76 3.53 14.16 5.36
CA GLY A 76 3.28 14.80 4.06
C GLY A 76 3.67 13.95 2.86
N VAL A 77 3.59 12.62 2.98
CA VAL A 77 3.99 11.69 1.91
C VAL A 77 3.02 11.78 0.73
N SER A 78 3.53 12.06 -0.47
CA SER A 78 2.70 12.26 -1.67
C SER A 78 2.97 11.23 -2.76
N GLY A 79 2.19 11.26 -3.85
CA GLY A 79 2.43 10.44 -5.03
C GLY A 79 1.31 9.43 -5.34
N GLU A 80 1.70 8.29 -5.90
CA GLU A 80 0.80 7.29 -6.49
C GLU A 80 1.13 5.86 -6.01
N LEU A 81 0.10 5.17 -5.52
CA LEU A 81 0.15 3.76 -5.17
C LEU A 81 -0.83 2.98 -6.04
N ALA A 82 -0.37 1.90 -6.66
CA ALA A 82 -1.21 0.96 -7.39
C ALA A 82 -1.08 -0.44 -6.80
N GLY A 83 -2.18 -1.05 -6.37
CA GLY A 83 -2.16 -2.42 -5.84
C GLY A 83 -2.94 -2.60 -4.54
N THR A 84 -2.66 -3.71 -3.87
CA THR A 84 -3.26 -4.06 -2.58
C THR A 84 -2.27 -3.85 -1.45
N LEU A 85 -2.70 -3.17 -0.38
CA LEU A 85 -2.06 -3.18 0.94
C LEU A 85 -2.76 -4.24 1.79
N TYR A 86 -2.13 -5.41 1.97
CA TYR A 86 -2.71 -6.58 2.62
C TYR A 86 -2.11 -6.82 4.00
N PHE A 87 -2.83 -6.40 5.05
CA PHE A 87 -2.46 -6.45 6.46
C PHE A 87 -3.59 -7.02 7.35
N PRO A 88 -4.15 -8.20 7.05
CA PRO A 88 -5.41 -8.68 7.65
C PRO A 88 -5.38 -8.91 9.17
N SER A 89 -4.20 -8.87 9.80
CA SER A 89 -3.99 -9.14 11.23
C SER A 89 -3.35 -7.95 11.97
N SER A 90 -3.31 -6.78 11.32
CA SER A 90 -2.79 -5.54 11.90
C SER A 90 -3.58 -4.33 11.42
N ALA A 91 -3.47 -3.23 12.17
CA ALA A 91 -4.04 -1.96 11.79
C ALA A 91 -3.29 -1.33 10.60
N LEU A 92 -3.99 -0.50 9.84
CA LEU A 92 -3.42 0.39 8.82
C LEU A 92 -3.80 1.85 9.12
N ASN A 93 -2.78 2.67 9.36
CA ASN A 93 -2.95 4.09 9.68
C ASN A 93 -2.42 4.96 8.53
N LEU A 94 -3.30 5.70 7.86
CA LEU A 94 -2.95 6.70 6.85
C LEU A 94 -3.23 8.11 7.40
N VAL A 95 -2.20 8.75 7.95
CA VAL A 95 -2.36 9.96 8.79
C VAL A 95 -1.50 11.11 8.29
N GLY A 96 -2.12 12.21 7.86
CA GLY A 96 -1.41 13.44 7.51
C GLY A 96 -2.03 14.17 6.33
N SER A 97 -1.21 14.90 5.57
CA SER A 97 -1.67 15.84 4.53
C SER A 97 -1.00 15.61 3.17
N GLY A 98 -0.44 14.42 2.97
CA GLY A 98 0.42 14.12 1.84
C GLY A 98 -0.25 13.94 0.47
N ALA A 99 -1.59 13.82 0.43
CA ALA A 99 -2.34 13.71 -0.82
C ALA A 99 -1.88 12.58 -1.76
N LEU A 100 -1.62 11.39 -1.20
CA LEU A 100 -1.44 10.16 -1.98
C LEU A 100 -2.67 9.85 -2.82
N LYS A 101 -2.42 9.22 -3.96
CA LYS A 101 -3.43 8.78 -4.92
C LYS A 101 -3.33 7.28 -5.12
N GLY A 102 -4.44 6.58 -4.94
CA GLY A 102 -4.58 5.17 -5.28
C GLY A 102 -5.00 4.99 -6.74
N GLN A 103 -4.05 4.84 -7.67
CA GLN A 103 -4.29 4.80 -9.12
C GLN A 103 -3.44 3.73 -9.82
N PRO A 104 -3.94 3.05 -10.87
CA PRO A 104 -5.32 3.09 -11.36
C PRO A 104 -6.31 2.45 -10.39
N TYR A 105 -5.83 1.72 -9.37
CA TYR A 105 -6.64 1.22 -8.26
C TYR A 105 -5.81 1.13 -6.98
N LEU A 106 -6.48 1.17 -5.83
CA LEU A 106 -5.88 0.82 -4.54
C LEU A 106 -6.89 -0.04 -3.76
N MET A 107 -6.42 -1.14 -3.18
CA MET A 107 -7.20 -1.98 -2.28
C MET A 107 -6.53 -2.01 -0.92
N LEU A 108 -7.32 -1.83 0.14
CA LEU A 108 -6.83 -1.81 1.51
C LEU A 108 -7.53 -2.94 2.27
N ILE A 109 -6.75 -3.88 2.80
CA ILE A 109 -7.26 -4.99 3.63
C ILE A 109 -6.48 -4.94 4.92
N ALA A 110 -7.15 -4.62 6.02
CA ALA A 110 -6.55 -4.53 7.34
C ALA A 110 -7.56 -4.93 8.42
N ASP A 111 -7.08 -5.27 9.62
CA ASP A 111 -7.95 -5.55 10.77
C ASP A 111 -8.75 -4.29 11.17
N THR A 112 -8.05 -3.16 11.23
CA THR A 112 -8.65 -1.83 11.41
C THR A 112 -7.97 -0.83 10.50
N MET A 113 -8.69 0.22 10.11
CA MET A 113 -8.16 1.30 9.26
C MET A 113 -8.48 2.66 9.88
N SER A 114 -7.49 3.55 9.89
CA SER A 114 -7.66 4.94 10.31
C SER A 114 -7.13 5.87 9.23
N PHE A 115 -7.97 6.85 8.85
CA PHE A 115 -7.65 7.89 7.89
C PHE A 115 -7.82 9.24 8.57
N THR A 116 -6.74 9.99 8.68
CA THR A 116 -6.76 11.31 9.31
C THR A 116 -6.09 12.32 8.40
N GLY A 117 -6.76 13.46 8.19
CA GLY A 117 -6.29 14.51 7.30
C GLY A 117 -6.42 14.15 5.81
N GLY A 118 -5.81 14.96 4.95
CA GLY A 118 -5.79 14.76 3.50
C GLY A 118 -4.73 13.76 3.01
N MET A 119 -4.47 12.68 3.76
CA MET A 119 -3.41 11.72 3.40
C MET A 119 -3.71 11.00 2.08
N LEU A 120 -4.94 10.55 1.88
CA LEU A 120 -5.39 9.86 0.66
C LEU A 120 -6.48 10.73 0.00
N THR A 121 -6.17 11.33 -1.15
CA THR A 121 -7.10 12.25 -1.84
C THR A 121 -7.77 11.63 -3.06
N GLN A 122 -7.28 10.49 -3.51
CA GLN A 122 -7.88 9.73 -4.60
C GLN A 122 -7.83 8.24 -4.29
N PHE A 123 -8.97 7.56 -4.41
CA PHE A 123 -9.08 6.13 -4.16
C PHE A 123 -9.90 5.48 -5.27
N ASN A 124 -9.23 4.93 -6.28
CA ASN A 124 -9.94 4.25 -7.35
C ASN A 124 -10.17 2.78 -6.99
N LYS A 125 -11.38 2.32 -7.26
CA LYS A 125 -11.72 0.90 -7.24
C LYS A 125 -11.04 0.16 -8.39
N PRO A 126 -10.68 -1.12 -8.22
CA PRO A 126 -10.28 -1.98 -9.33
C PRO A 126 -11.35 -1.97 -10.42
N VAL A 127 -10.93 -1.85 -11.68
CA VAL A 127 -11.83 -2.04 -12.81
C VAL A 127 -12.05 -3.54 -12.99
N TYR A 128 -13.11 -4.06 -12.38
CA TYR A 128 -13.56 -5.41 -12.66
C TYR A 128 -14.22 -5.45 -14.05
N ASN A 129 -13.83 -6.40 -14.88
CA ASN A 129 -14.51 -6.66 -16.15
C ASN A 129 -16.01 -6.95 -15.87
N ALA A 130 -16.90 -6.54 -16.78
CA ALA A 130 -18.36 -6.55 -16.60
C ALA A 130 -18.97 -7.90 -16.19
N ALA A 131 -18.24 -9.01 -16.35
CA ALA A 131 -18.63 -10.35 -15.92
C ALA A 131 -18.70 -10.56 -14.38
N TYR A 132 -18.09 -9.68 -13.56
CA TYR A 132 -18.01 -9.86 -12.10
C TYR A 132 -18.92 -8.94 -11.27
N GLN A 133 -19.80 -8.16 -11.91
CA GLN A 133 -20.66 -7.18 -11.24
C GLN A 133 -21.79 -7.78 -10.37
N GLY A 134 -21.87 -9.10 -10.23
CA GLY A 134 -22.94 -9.80 -9.51
C GLY A 134 -22.63 -10.21 -8.06
N SER A 135 -21.41 -10.02 -7.56
CA SER A 135 -21.06 -10.41 -6.19
C SER A 135 -20.84 -9.17 -5.34
N ARG A 136 -21.68 -9.01 -4.32
CA ARG A 136 -21.75 -7.88 -3.39
C ARG A 136 -20.38 -7.63 -2.75
N VAL A 137 -19.59 -6.73 -3.33
CA VAL A 137 -18.42 -6.14 -2.69
C VAL A 137 -18.88 -4.83 -2.06
N ALA A 138 -19.01 -4.82 -0.73
CA ALA A 138 -19.13 -3.57 0.00
C ALA A 138 -17.77 -2.88 -0.07
N ILE A 139 -17.69 -1.80 -0.84
CA ILE A 139 -16.60 -0.83 -0.72
C ILE A 139 -17.09 0.14 0.37
N ALA A 140 -16.31 0.33 1.41
CA ALA A 140 -16.58 1.40 2.38
C ALA A 140 -16.43 2.73 1.63
N GLU A 141 -17.55 3.41 1.42
CA GLU A 141 -17.61 4.82 1.01
C GLU A 141 -17.56 5.72 2.25
#